data_AF-A0A8T1XEX9-F1
#
_entry.id   AF-A0A8T1XEX9-F1
#
_cell.length_a   1.000
_cell.length_b   1.000
_cell.length_c   1.000
_cell.angle_alpha   90.00
_cell.angle_beta   90.00
_cell.angle_gamma   90.00
#
_symmetry.space_group_name_H-M   'P 1'
#
loop_
_entity.id
_entity.type
_entity.pdbx_description
1 polymer ?
#
loop_
_entity_poly.entity_id
_entity_poly.type
_entity_poly.pdbx_seq_one_letter_code
_entity_poly.pdbx_strand_id
1 'polypeptide(L)'
;MFRRAMKRSVQNAMRQGAKGIKVEVSGRLGGAEIARREWYREGRVPLHTLRANIDYSTSEAHTTYGVIGVKVWIFKGEILGALTVVGNGDGRVGFGYGKAREVPAAIQKAMEKARRNMITIPLINKTLQHALKGSHTGSSVFMKPASDGTGIIAARGARQNPKRLGRGIGSGFGKTSGRGHKGQKSRSGSSIRRGFEGVVRTRKRVKKQILDGIAHVHASFNNTIVTITDRQGNALGWATSGGSGFRGSRKSTPFAAQIAAERCAEIVKDYGIKNLEVMVKGPGPGRESTIRALNAAGFRITNITDVTPIPHNGCRPPKKRRV
;
A
#
# COMPACT_ATOMS: atom_id res chain seq x y z
N MET A 1 -37.22 10.20 -8.23
CA MET A 1 -37.76 9.45 -7.07
C MET A 1 -36.66 8.88 -6.15
N PHE A 2 -35.69 8.10 -6.67
CA PHE A 2 -34.67 7.43 -5.83
C PHE A 2 -33.77 8.39 -5.02
N ARG A 3 -33.36 9.55 -5.57
CA ARG A 3 -32.55 10.55 -4.84
C ARG A 3 -33.23 11.08 -3.57
N ARG A 4 -34.55 11.30 -3.64
CA ARG A 4 -35.35 11.77 -2.50
C ARG A 4 -35.43 10.69 -1.41
N ALA A 5 -35.63 9.43 -1.82
CA ALA A 5 -35.59 8.29 -0.91
C ALA A 5 -34.22 8.14 -0.23
N MET A 6 -33.12 8.23 -0.98
CA MET A 6 -31.77 8.18 -0.42
C MET A 6 -31.53 9.28 0.62
N LYS A 7 -31.84 10.54 0.28
CA LYS A 7 -31.67 11.66 1.22
C LYS A 7 -32.51 11.49 2.49
N ARG A 8 -33.77 11.03 2.36
CA ARG A 8 -34.64 10.76 3.51
C ARG A 8 -34.07 9.65 4.41
N SER A 9 -33.57 8.55 3.82
CA SER A 9 -32.98 7.45 4.58
C SER A 9 -31.72 7.86 5.31
N VAL A 10 -30.86 8.66 4.66
CA VAL A 10 -29.65 9.23 5.27
C VAL A 10 -30.02 10.11 6.47
N GLN A 11 -30.94 11.05 6.30
CA GLN A 11 -31.37 11.95 7.37
C GLN A 11 -32.02 11.21 8.55
N ASN A 12 -32.85 10.20 8.26
CA ASN A 12 -33.46 9.37 9.30
C ASN A 12 -32.40 8.61 10.12
N ALA A 13 -31.40 8.03 9.46
CA ALA A 13 -30.32 7.31 10.15
C ALA A 13 -29.44 8.26 10.99
N MET A 14 -29.15 9.46 10.48
CA MET A 14 -28.44 10.48 11.25
C MET A 14 -29.25 10.92 12.47
N ARG A 15 -30.58 11.10 12.33
CA ARG A 15 -31.48 11.40 13.45
C ARG A 15 -31.53 10.29 14.50
N GLN A 16 -31.37 9.03 14.09
CA GLN A 16 -31.27 7.88 14.99
C GLN A 16 -29.90 7.75 15.69
N GLY A 17 -28.98 8.70 15.48
CA GLY A 17 -27.70 8.75 16.19
C GLY A 17 -26.54 8.04 15.47
N ALA A 18 -26.65 7.74 14.18
CA ALA A 18 -25.50 7.31 13.40
C ALA A 18 -24.44 8.43 13.36
N LYS A 19 -23.16 8.09 13.57
CA LYS A 19 -22.04 9.04 13.46
C LYS A 19 -21.63 9.30 12.00
N GLY A 20 -22.07 8.43 11.11
CA GLY A 20 -22.01 8.63 9.67
C GLY A 20 -22.74 7.52 8.93
N ILE A 21 -23.20 7.82 7.73
CA ILE A 21 -23.87 6.87 6.85
C ILE A 21 -23.42 7.11 5.41
N LYS A 22 -23.23 6.02 4.67
CA LYS A 22 -23.09 6.04 3.21
C LYS A 22 -24.19 5.14 2.64
N VAL A 23 -24.94 5.67 1.68
CA VAL A 23 -25.94 4.91 0.92
C VAL A 23 -25.54 4.97 -0.55
N GLU A 24 -25.40 3.81 -1.16
CA GLU A 24 -25.05 3.66 -2.58
C GLU A 24 -26.13 2.85 -3.27
N VAL A 25 -26.61 3.36 -4.40
CA VAL A 25 -27.65 2.73 -5.19
C VAL A 25 -27.10 2.53 -6.60
N SER A 26 -27.22 1.33 -7.15
CA SER A 26 -26.73 0.98 -8.48
C SER A 26 -27.77 0.21 -9.28
N GLY A 27 -27.93 0.55 -10.56
CA GLY A 27 -28.89 -0.10 -11.45
C GLY A 27 -29.39 0.87 -12.52
N ARG A 28 -30.52 0.55 -13.17
CA ARG A 28 -31.19 1.43 -14.14
C ARG A 28 -31.97 2.55 -13.45
N LEU A 29 -31.22 3.45 -12.80
CA LEU A 29 -31.78 4.46 -11.91
C LEU A 29 -32.68 5.44 -12.68
N GLY A 30 -33.95 5.51 -12.29
CA GLY A 30 -34.94 6.39 -12.89
C GLY A 30 -35.38 5.99 -14.30
N GLY A 31 -35.28 4.70 -14.65
CA GLY A 31 -35.72 4.19 -15.96
C GLY A 31 -34.71 4.44 -17.09
N ALA A 32 -33.48 4.86 -16.78
CA ALA A 32 -32.43 5.06 -17.77
C ALA A 32 -32.01 3.73 -18.42
N GLU A 33 -31.76 3.74 -19.72
CA GLU A 33 -31.35 2.54 -20.45
C GLU A 33 -30.03 1.96 -19.96
N ILE A 34 -29.13 2.81 -19.47
CA ILE A 34 -27.80 2.44 -18.97
C ILE A 34 -27.79 2.40 -17.45
N ALA A 35 -27.22 1.32 -16.88
CA ALA A 35 -27.04 1.21 -15.44
C ALA A 35 -26.01 2.23 -14.93
N ARG A 36 -26.38 2.94 -13.85
CA ARG A 36 -25.54 3.94 -13.19
C ARG A 36 -25.48 3.67 -11.70
N ARG A 37 -24.46 4.23 -11.07
CA ARG A 37 -24.26 4.17 -9.63
C ARG A 37 -24.28 5.58 -9.07
N GLU A 38 -25.10 5.80 -8.05
CA GLU A 38 -25.19 7.06 -7.33
C GLU A 38 -25.01 6.79 -5.84
N TRP A 39 -24.34 7.70 -5.13
CA TRP A 39 -24.08 7.55 -3.71
C TRP A 39 -24.29 8.87 -2.98
N TYR A 40 -24.80 8.77 -1.76
CA TYR A 40 -24.87 9.86 -0.79
C TYR A 40 -24.11 9.44 0.46
N ARG A 41 -23.40 10.39 1.05
CA ARG A 41 -22.66 10.18 2.30
C ARG A 41 -22.86 11.38 3.20
N GLU A 42 -23.12 11.11 4.46
CA GLU A 42 -23.23 12.12 5.51
C GLU A 42 -22.44 11.65 6.75
N GLY A 43 -21.70 12.56 7.38
CA GLY A 43 -20.83 12.22 8.53
C GLY A 43 -19.57 11.41 8.19
N ARG A 44 -19.00 10.78 9.23
CA ARG A 44 -17.73 10.04 9.16
C ARG A 44 -18.00 8.57 8.83
N VAL A 45 -17.52 8.08 7.68
CA VAL A 45 -17.59 6.65 7.31
C VAL A 45 -16.20 6.19 6.92
N PRO A 46 -15.36 5.81 7.89
CA PRO A 46 -13.96 5.48 7.65
C PRO A 46 -13.82 4.00 7.24
N LEU A 47 -13.90 3.75 5.92
CA LEU A 47 -13.86 2.39 5.36
C LEU A 47 -12.50 1.66 5.53
N HIS A 48 -11.44 2.39 5.90
CA HIS A 48 -10.09 1.85 6.05
C HIS A 48 -9.66 1.71 7.52
N THR A 49 -10.45 2.21 8.47
CA THR A 49 -10.10 2.18 9.90
C THR A 49 -10.63 0.90 10.52
N LEU A 50 -9.75 -0.06 10.83
CA LEU A 50 -10.13 -1.35 11.46
C LEU A 50 -10.88 -1.19 12.79
N ARG A 51 -10.64 -0.09 13.51
CA ARG A 51 -11.33 0.22 14.77
C ARG A 51 -12.75 0.74 14.59
N ALA A 52 -13.18 1.02 13.35
CA ALA A 52 -14.51 1.57 13.11
C ALA A 52 -15.59 0.49 13.16
N ASN A 53 -16.58 0.67 14.03
CA ASN A 53 -17.80 -0.14 14.05
C ASN A 53 -18.72 0.31 12.91
N ILE A 54 -18.65 -0.39 11.78
CA ILE A 54 -19.46 -0.11 10.60
C ILE A 54 -20.36 -1.31 10.34
N ASP A 55 -21.67 -1.10 10.43
CA ASP A 55 -22.66 -2.05 9.95
C ASP A 55 -22.78 -1.91 8.43
N TYR A 56 -22.84 -3.04 7.73
CA TYR A 56 -23.00 -3.09 6.29
C TYR A 56 -24.20 -3.97 5.94
N SER A 57 -25.05 -3.48 5.03
CA SER A 57 -26.16 -4.26 4.51
C SER A 57 -26.38 -3.98 3.02
N THR A 58 -26.85 -4.99 2.32
CA THR A 58 -27.22 -4.92 0.90
C THR A 58 -28.65 -5.41 0.73
N SER A 59 -29.41 -4.71 -0.11
CA SER A 59 -30.78 -5.07 -0.46
C SER A 59 -31.03 -4.79 -1.94
N GLU A 60 -31.92 -5.56 -2.56
CA GLU A 60 -32.31 -5.38 -3.95
C GLU A 60 -33.77 -4.91 -4.01
N ALA A 61 -34.03 -3.98 -4.91
CA ALA A 61 -35.37 -3.45 -5.19
C ALA A 61 -35.73 -3.78 -6.64
N HIS A 62 -36.81 -4.53 -6.82
CA HIS A 62 -37.35 -4.83 -8.14
C HIS A 62 -38.25 -3.68 -8.59
N THR A 63 -37.94 -3.11 -9.75
CA THR A 63 -38.74 -2.06 -10.39
C THR A 63 -39.18 -2.53 -11.77
N THR A 64 -40.18 -1.86 -12.34
CA THR A 64 -40.66 -2.10 -13.71
C THR A 64 -39.54 -2.03 -14.75
N TYR A 65 -38.52 -1.20 -14.52
CA TYR A 65 -37.40 -1.00 -15.43
C TYR A 65 -36.20 -1.93 -15.15
N GLY A 66 -36.25 -2.77 -14.10
CA GLY A 66 -35.21 -3.72 -13.74
C GLY A 66 -34.87 -3.73 -12.24
N VAL A 67 -33.78 -4.40 -11.90
CA VAL A 67 -33.32 -4.55 -10.51
C VAL A 67 -32.38 -3.40 -10.11
N ILE A 68 -32.63 -2.82 -8.95
CA ILE A 68 -31.80 -1.80 -8.32
C ILE A 68 -31.15 -2.38 -7.08
N GLY A 69 -29.82 -2.42 -7.03
CA GLY A 69 -29.06 -2.79 -5.84
C GLY A 69 -28.83 -1.58 -4.93
N VAL A 70 -29.10 -1.75 -3.64
CA VAL A 70 -28.88 -0.76 -2.57
C VAL A 70 -27.84 -1.32 -1.60
N LYS A 71 -26.81 -0.53 -1.30
CA LYS A 71 -25.78 -0.83 -0.32
C LYS A 71 -25.72 0.28 0.72
N VAL A 72 -25.71 -0.09 2.00
CA VAL A 72 -25.71 0.87 3.11
C VAL A 72 -24.57 0.55 4.06
N TRP A 73 -23.83 1.58 4.46
CA TRP A 73 -22.83 1.52 5.53
C TRP A 73 -23.25 2.48 6.64
N ILE A 74 -23.39 2.00 7.87
CA ILE A 74 -23.73 2.82 9.05
C ILE A 74 -22.56 2.78 10.02
N PHE A 75 -21.93 3.93 10.24
CA PHE A 75 -20.89 4.09 11.24
C PHE A 75 -21.51 4.40 12.61
N LYS A 76 -21.37 3.45 13.53
CA LYS A 76 -21.84 3.58 14.92
C LYS A 76 -20.80 4.21 15.85
N GLY A 77 -19.53 4.24 15.44
CA GLY A 77 -18.42 4.79 16.22
C GLY A 77 -17.20 3.88 16.25
N GLU A 78 -16.18 4.26 17.02
CA GLU A 78 -14.98 3.46 17.18
C GLU A 78 -15.17 2.41 18.29
N ILE A 79 -14.73 1.18 18.03
CA ILE A 79 -14.67 0.11 19.03
C ILE A 79 -13.35 0.26 19.76
N LEU A 80 -13.40 0.74 20.99
CA LEU A 80 -12.25 0.84 21.88
C LEU A 80 -12.36 -0.26 22.93
N GLY A 81 -11.68 -1.37 22.64
CA GLY A 81 -11.50 -2.49 23.56
C GLY A 81 -10.08 -2.47 24.11
N ALA A 82 -9.92 -2.79 25.39
CA ALA A 82 -8.63 -2.98 26.02
C ALA A 82 -8.59 -4.37 26.67
N LEU A 83 -7.50 -5.09 26.43
CA LEU A 83 -7.12 -6.28 27.18
C LEU A 83 -6.04 -5.86 28.17
N THR A 84 -6.26 -6.10 29.45
CA THR A 84 -5.28 -5.80 30.50
C THR A 84 -4.95 -7.05 31.27
N VAL A 85 -3.67 -7.20 31.62
CA VAL A 85 -3.18 -8.23 32.53
C VAL A 85 -2.69 -7.55 33.79
N VAL A 86 -3.09 -8.04 34.95
CA VAL A 86 -2.71 -7.53 36.27
C VAL A 86 -2.05 -8.67 37.03
N GLY A 87 -0.88 -8.44 37.61
CA GLY A 87 -0.19 -9.41 38.45
C GLY A 87 0.41 -8.75 39.69
N ASN A 88 0.52 -9.51 40.78
CA ASN A 88 1.08 -9.04 42.05
C ASN A 88 2.56 -9.44 42.27
N GLY A 89 3.21 -10.07 41.29
CA GLY A 89 4.59 -10.57 41.43
C GLY A 89 4.70 -11.90 42.20
N ASP A 90 3.75 -12.19 43.08
CA ASP A 90 3.69 -13.40 43.92
C ASP A 90 2.86 -14.53 43.28
N GLY A 91 2.93 -14.66 41.96
CA GLY A 91 2.29 -15.76 41.24
C GLY A 91 0.78 -15.65 41.06
N ARG A 92 0.12 -14.56 41.48
CA ARG A 92 -1.27 -14.30 41.09
C ARG A 92 -1.30 -13.38 39.88
N VAL A 93 -1.97 -13.84 38.83
CA VAL A 93 -2.21 -13.05 37.62
C VAL A 93 -3.67 -13.13 37.22
N GLY A 94 -4.24 -12.01 36.82
CA GLY A 94 -5.59 -11.94 36.27
C GLY A 94 -5.57 -11.22 34.93
N PHE A 95 -6.46 -11.63 34.03
CA PHE A 95 -6.65 -10.96 32.76
C PHE A 95 -8.11 -10.51 32.64
N GLY A 96 -8.32 -9.38 31.95
CA GLY A 96 -9.64 -8.80 31.80
C GLY A 96 -9.75 -8.07 30.48
N TYR A 97 -10.89 -8.25 29.81
CA TYR A 97 -11.25 -7.51 28.61
C TYR A 97 -12.36 -6.51 28.95
N GLY A 98 -12.16 -5.25 28.56
CA GLY A 98 -13.11 -4.16 28.74
C GLY A 98 -13.41 -3.47 27.43
N LYS A 99 -14.70 -3.15 27.20
CA LYS A 99 -15.17 -2.39 26.03
C LYS A 99 -15.91 -1.14 26.50
N ALA A 100 -15.52 0.02 26.00
CA ALA A 100 -16.13 1.30 26.36
C ALA A 100 -16.10 2.30 25.18
N ARG A 101 -16.73 3.48 25.38
CA ARG A 101 -16.72 4.58 24.40
C ARG A 101 -15.35 5.29 24.34
N GLU A 102 -14.54 5.17 25.38
CA GLU A 102 -13.20 5.77 25.49
C GLU A 102 -12.18 4.73 25.98
N VAL A 103 -10.91 4.88 25.57
CA VAL A 103 -9.83 3.95 25.95
C VAL A 103 -9.60 3.90 27.46
N PRO A 104 -9.53 5.02 28.21
CA PRO A 104 -9.29 4.98 29.65
C PRO A 104 -10.39 4.20 30.40
N ALA A 105 -11.65 4.42 30.02
CA ALA A 105 -12.79 3.69 30.59
C ALA A 105 -12.75 2.18 30.24
N ALA A 106 -12.29 1.82 29.04
CA ALA A 106 -12.12 0.42 28.64
C ALA A 106 -11.01 -0.25 29.47
N ILE A 107 -9.89 0.43 29.69
CA ILE A 107 -8.78 -0.04 30.53
C ILE A 107 -9.24 -0.21 31.98
N GLN A 108 -9.95 0.76 32.56
CA GLN A 108 -10.47 0.64 33.93
C GLN A 108 -11.37 -0.58 34.10
N LYS A 109 -12.35 -0.78 33.19
CA LYS A 109 -13.21 -1.98 33.21
C LYS A 109 -12.42 -3.27 33.04
N ALA A 110 -11.43 -3.27 32.16
CA ALA A 110 -10.55 -4.41 31.93
C ALA A 110 -9.73 -4.73 33.20
N MET A 111 -9.16 -3.72 33.86
CA MET A 111 -8.39 -3.87 35.09
C MET A 111 -9.25 -4.38 36.26
N GLU A 112 -10.45 -3.84 36.41
CA GLU A 112 -11.37 -4.26 37.46
C GLU A 112 -11.78 -5.72 37.29
N LYS A 113 -12.05 -6.14 36.04
CA LYS A 113 -12.32 -7.54 35.70
C LYS A 113 -11.10 -8.44 35.92
N ALA A 114 -9.91 -7.96 35.57
CA ALA A 114 -8.66 -8.68 35.80
C ALA A 114 -8.37 -8.89 37.30
N ARG A 115 -8.63 -7.87 38.14
CA ARG A 115 -8.44 -7.96 39.60
C ARG A 115 -9.43 -8.92 40.27
N ARG A 116 -10.67 -8.98 39.77
CA ARG A 116 -11.68 -9.93 40.28
C ARG A 116 -11.36 -11.38 39.91
N ASN A 117 -10.82 -11.60 38.71
CA ASN A 117 -10.56 -12.94 38.19
C ASN A 117 -9.05 -13.27 38.21
N MET A 118 -8.42 -13.20 39.38
CA MET A 118 -7.03 -13.62 39.54
C MET A 118 -6.91 -15.15 39.62
N ILE A 119 -5.95 -15.67 38.88
CA ILE A 119 -5.56 -17.07 38.83
C ILE A 119 -4.19 -17.19 39.52
N THR A 120 -4.05 -18.19 40.38
CA THR A 120 -2.77 -18.52 41.00
C THR A 120 -1.98 -19.43 40.05
N ILE A 121 -0.79 -18.98 39.67
CA ILE A 121 0.18 -19.75 38.89
C ILE A 121 1.27 -20.24 39.85
N PRO A 122 1.61 -21.54 39.84
CA PRO A 122 2.74 -22.05 40.61
C PRO A 122 4.05 -21.44 40.12
N LEU A 123 4.78 -20.78 41.03
CA LEU A 123 6.12 -20.24 40.77
C LEU A 123 7.17 -21.15 41.40
N ILE A 124 8.27 -21.38 40.70
CA ILE A 124 9.46 -22.07 41.22
C ILE A 124 10.61 -21.06 41.15
N ASN A 125 11.28 -20.79 42.28
CA ASN A 125 12.34 -19.77 42.38
C ASN A 125 11.92 -18.40 41.80
N LYS A 126 10.69 -17.95 42.10
CA LYS A 126 10.07 -16.71 41.56
C LYS A 126 9.96 -16.66 40.02
N THR A 127 10.15 -17.78 39.33
CA THR A 127 10.16 -17.86 37.87
C THR A 127 8.97 -18.67 37.37
N LEU A 128 8.36 -18.22 36.26
CA LEU A 128 7.31 -18.96 35.54
C LEU A 128 7.97 -20.07 34.71
N GLN A 129 7.97 -21.30 35.20
CA GLN A 129 8.45 -22.44 34.41
C GLN A 129 7.33 -22.93 33.48
N HIS A 130 7.60 -22.98 32.19
CA HIS A 130 6.76 -23.72 31.24
C HIS A 130 7.65 -24.66 30.42
N ALA A 131 7.16 -25.87 30.15
CA ALA A 131 7.86 -26.78 29.27
C ALA A 131 7.90 -26.20 27.85
N LEU A 132 9.10 -26.05 27.29
CA LEU A 132 9.30 -25.68 25.89
C LEU A 132 9.34 -26.96 25.06
N LYS A 133 8.22 -27.30 24.42
CA LYS A 133 8.14 -28.37 23.41
C LYS A 133 8.29 -27.73 22.04
N GLY A 134 9.40 -28.00 21.35
CA GLY A 134 9.61 -27.62 19.95
C GLY A 134 9.51 -28.86 19.06
N SER A 135 8.81 -28.77 17.93
CA SER A 135 8.86 -29.81 16.90
C SER A 135 9.57 -29.27 15.66
N HIS A 136 10.51 -30.05 15.12
CA HIS A 136 11.08 -29.81 13.80
C HIS A 136 11.01 -31.09 12.99
N THR A 137 10.44 -30.98 11.80
CA THR A 137 10.12 -32.10 10.88
C THR A 137 9.33 -33.23 11.56
N GLY A 138 10.01 -34.25 12.11
CA GLY A 138 9.41 -35.41 12.78
C GLY A 138 9.89 -35.67 14.21
N SER A 139 10.75 -34.81 14.78
CA SER A 139 11.29 -34.96 16.12
C SER A 139 10.71 -33.92 17.08
N SER A 140 10.33 -34.36 18.29
CA SER A 140 9.89 -33.49 19.39
C SER A 140 11.04 -33.26 20.36
N VAL A 141 11.50 -32.02 20.49
CA VAL A 141 12.54 -31.60 21.42
C VAL A 141 11.87 -31.04 22.68
N PHE A 142 12.19 -31.63 23.83
CA PHE A 142 11.77 -31.14 25.13
C PHE A 142 12.94 -30.41 25.78
N MET A 143 12.85 -29.09 25.94
CA MET A 143 13.86 -28.33 26.66
C MET A 143 13.52 -28.32 28.15
N LYS A 144 14.35 -29.00 28.95
CA LYS A 144 14.32 -28.88 30.41
C LYS A 144 15.10 -27.63 30.82
N PRO A 145 14.60 -26.80 31.76
CA PRO A 145 15.38 -25.71 32.33
C PRO A 145 16.71 -26.26 32.89
N ALA A 146 17.80 -25.51 32.71
CA ALA A 146 19.08 -25.88 33.29
C ALA A 146 18.99 -25.88 34.83
N SER A 147 19.71 -26.79 35.48
CA SER A 147 19.86 -26.81 36.93
C SER A 147 20.51 -25.53 37.43
N ASP A 148 20.09 -25.04 38.60
CA ASP A 148 20.64 -23.84 39.24
C ASP A 148 22.19 -23.93 39.30
N GLY A 149 22.86 -22.86 38.85
CA GLY A 149 24.33 -22.80 38.77
C GLY A 149 24.95 -23.14 37.41
N THR A 150 24.16 -23.56 36.42
CA THR A 150 24.67 -23.85 35.07
C THR A 150 24.40 -22.67 34.13
N GLY A 151 25.30 -21.68 34.13
CA GLY A 151 25.29 -20.62 33.13
C GLY A 151 25.70 -21.14 31.73
N ILE A 152 25.50 -20.33 30.70
CA ILE A 152 26.01 -20.62 29.35
C ILE A 152 27.54 -20.55 29.38
N ILE A 153 28.20 -21.72 29.42
CA ILE A 153 29.66 -21.81 29.30
C ILE A 153 29.97 -21.74 27.81
N ALA A 154 30.45 -20.59 27.35
CA ALA A 154 30.99 -20.48 26.00
C ALA A 154 32.20 -21.42 25.89
N ALA A 155 32.13 -22.41 24.98
CA ALA A 155 33.25 -23.30 24.71
C ALA A 155 34.49 -22.49 24.34
N ARG A 156 35.62 -22.82 24.98
CA ARG A 156 36.92 -22.17 24.73
C ARG A 156 37.34 -22.49 23.28
N GLY A 157 37.10 -21.56 22.36
CA GLY A 157 37.38 -21.73 20.93
C GLY A 157 36.40 -21.04 19.98
N ALA A 158 35.24 -20.57 20.45
CA ALA A 158 34.22 -19.91 19.61
C ALA A 158 34.50 -18.42 19.30
N ARG A 159 35.77 -18.03 19.18
CA ARG A 159 36.18 -16.72 18.64
C ARG A 159 37.04 -16.96 17.39
N GLN A 160 36.44 -16.82 16.21
CA GLN A 160 37.23 -16.61 15.00
C GLN A 160 37.51 -15.13 14.82
N ASN A 161 38.78 -14.78 14.63
CA ASN A 161 39.17 -13.44 14.20
C ASN A 161 38.81 -13.27 12.71
N PRO A 162 38.19 -12.14 12.31
CA PRO A 162 37.87 -11.88 10.91
C PRO A 162 39.15 -11.73 10.10
N LYS A 163 39.32 -12.60 9.09
CA LYS A 163 40.43 -12.54 8.14
C LYS A 163 40.10 -11.50 7.06
N ARG A 164 40.86 -10.40 7.04
CA ARG A 164 40.76 -9.35 6.01
C ARG A 164 41.43 -9.87 4.73
N LEU A 165 40.65 -10.22 3.71
CA LEU A 165 41.20 -10.47 2.37
C LEU A 165 41.63 -9.13 1.76
N GLY A 166 42.94 -8.95 1.58
CA GLY A 166 43.48 -7.88 0.76
C GLY A 166 43.02 -8.03 -0.70
N ARG A 167 42.67 -6.90 -1.33
CA ARG A 167 42.54 -6.83 -2.79
C ARG A 167 43.94 -6.59 -3.35
N GLY A 168 44.49 -7.60 -4.01
CA GLY A 168 45.73 -7.50 -4.77
C GLY A 168 45.56 -6.68 -6.05
N ILE A 169 46.71 -6.19 -6.53
CA ILE A 169 46.94 -5.61 -7.86
C ILE A 169 46.63 -6.70 -8.89
N GLY A 170 45.54 -6.60 -9.65
CA GLY A 170 45.24 -7.63 -10.65
C GLY A 170 43.87 -7.64 -11.33
N SER A 171 43.02 -6.61 -11.21
CA SER A 171 41.80 -6.54 -12.02
C SER A 171 42.05 -5.67 -13.26
N GLY A 172 42.77 -6.24 -14.22
CA GLY A 172 43.00 -5.63 -15.52
C GLY A 172 41.70 -5.40 -16.25
N PHE A 173 41.12 -4.20 -16.14
CA PHE A 173 40.35 -3.52 -17.18
C PHE A 173 40.35 -2.01 -16.88
N GLY A 174 41.39 -1.35 -17.40
CA GLY A 174 41.40 0.08 -17.62
C GLY A 174 41.88 0.35 -19.05
N LYS A 175 41.42 1.49 -19.59
CA LYS A 175 41.69 2.11 -20.90
C LYS A 175 40.76 1.64 -22.03
N THR A 176 40.22 2.47 -22.93
CA THR A 176 40.11 3.93 -23.14
C THR A 176 39.20 4.12 -24.37
N SER A 177 38.46 5.23 -24.41
CA SER A 177 38.16 6.04 -25.61
C SER A 177 37.52 5.43 -26.88
N GLY A 178 36.41 6.00 -27.35
CA GLY A 178 35.95 5.85 -28.73
C GLY A 178 34.62 6.52 -29.08
N ARG A 179 34.67 7.52 -29.97
CA ARG A 179 33.59 8.40 -30.47
C ARG A 179 32.51 7.70 -31.32
N GLY A 180 31.33 8.32 -31.47
CA GLY A 180 30.49 8.10 -32.66
C GLY A 180 29.02 8.54 -32.59
N HIS A 181 28.73 9.80 -32.92
CA HIS A 181 27.40 10.27 -33.34
C HIS A 181 27.15 9.95 -34.82
N LYS A 182 26.01 9.32 -35.16
CA LYS A 182 25.21 9.52 -36.40
C LYS A 182 24.03 8.53 -36.41
N GLY A 183 22.77 9.01 -36.40
CA GLY A 183 21.62 8.15 -36.69
C GLY A 183 20.22 8.61 -36.21
N GLN A 184 19.49 9.25 -37.12
CA GLN A 184 18.03 9.14 -37.32
C GLN A 184 17.01 9.82 -36.36
N LYS A 185 17.36 10.92 -35.67
CA LYS A 185 16.36 11.81 -35.04
C LYS A 185 16.48 13.31 -35.36
N SER A 186 17.35 13.68 -36.28
CA SER A 186 17.28 14.99 -36.94
C SER A 186 16.19 14.94 -38.00
N ARG A 187 14.98 15.37 -37.61
CA ARG A 187 13.83 15.86 -38.43
C ARG A 187 12.50 15.28 -37.94
N SER A 188 11.84 16.03 -37.08
CA SER A 188 10.38 16.19 -37.08
C SER A 188 10.05 17.50 -36.37
N GLY A 189 10.01 18.57 -37.15
CA GLY A 189 9.43 19.84 -36.73
C GLY A 189 7.91 19.71 -36.59
N SER A 190 7.33 20.56 -35.76
CA SER A 190 5.88 20.70 -35.58
C SER A 190 5.24 21.28 -36.85
N SER A 191 4.09 20.74 -37.25
CA SER A 191 3.27 21.29 -38.33
C SER A 191 2.48 22.51 -37.84
N ILE A 192 2.90 23.70 -38.27
CA ILE A 192 2.13 24.94 -38.09
C ILE A 192 1.06 25.00 -39.19
N ARG A 193 -0.21 25.22 -38.79
CA ARG A 193 -1.30 25.55 -39.72
C ARG A 193 -1.03 26.94 -40.32
N ARG A 194 -1.00 27.06 -41.65
CA ARG A 194 -0.91 28.35 -42.35
C ARG A 194 -2.15 29.20 -42.03
N GLY A 195 -1.97 30.42 -41.53
CA GLY A 195 -3.03 31.41 -41.37
C GLY A 195 -3.17 32.11 -40.01
N PHE A 196 -2.23 31.94 -39.07
CA PHE A 196 -2.28 32.65 -37.77
C PHE A 196 -1.03 33.52 -37.58
N GLU A 197 -1.15 34.83 -37.82
CA GLU A 197 -0.08 35.83 -37.66
C GLU A 197 0.06 36.36 -36.22
N GLY A 198 -0.62 35.75 -35.25
CA GLY A 198 -0.38 36.01 -33.84
C GLY A 198 0.71 35.08 -33.31
N VAL A 199 1.83 35.61 -32.81
CA VAL A 199 2.75 34.82 -31.99
C VAL A 199 2.02 34.46 -30.70
N VAL A 200 1.46 33.25 -30.62
CA VAL A 200 0.99 32.70 -29.34
C VAL A 200 2.25 32.51 -28.48
N ARG A 201 2.59 33.51 -27.66
CA ARG A 201 3.59 33.35 -26.60
C ARG A 201 3.06 32.29 -25.65
N THR A 202 3.44 31.05 -25.88
CA THR A 202 3.22 29.96 -24.93
C THR A 202 3.92 30.38 -23.64
N ARG A 203 3.14 30.70 -22.61
CA ARG A 203 3.68 31.04 -21.28
C ARG A 203 4.64 29.94 -20.88
N LYS A 204 5.92 30.29 -20.73
CA LYS A 204 6.97 29.37 -20.30
C LYS A 204 6.56 28.88 -18.92
N ARG A 205 6.24 27.58 -18.80
CA ARG A 205 5.86 26.99 -17.51
C ARG A 205 7.01 27.23 -16.53
N VAL A 206 6.72 27.95 -15.45
CA VAL A 206 7.67 28.19 -14.37
C VAL A 206 7.98 26.84 -13.73
N LYS A 207 9.23 26.40 -13.85
CA LYS A 207 9.70 25.16 -13.22
C LYS A 207 9.83 25.41 -11.73
N LYS A 208 8.84 24.95 -10.96
CA LYS A 208 8.87 25.02 -9.49
C LYS A 208 9.85 23.95 -8.98
N GLN A 209 10.73 24.34 -8.06
CA GLN A 209 11.63 23.40 -7.37
C GLN A 209 10.84 22.62 -6.31
N ILE A 210 10.93 21.29 -6.35
CA ILE A 210 10.17 20.38 -5.49
C ILE A 210 11.14 19.36 -4.91
N LEU A 211 11.22 19.26 -3.58
CA LEU A 211 12.18 18.36 -2.89
C LEU A 211 11.71 16.89 -2.82
N ASP A 212 10.41 16.69 -2.58
CA ASP A 212 9.79 15.39 -2.34
C ASP A 212 8.77 15.06 -3.44
N GLY A 213 8.79 13.83 -3.96
CA GLY A 213 7.86 13.37 -4.99
C GLY A 213 7.38 11.93 -4.79
N ILE A 214 6.36 11.55 -5.57
CA ILE A 214 5.80 10.20 -5.61
C ILE A 214 5.99 9.63 -7.01
N ALA A 215 6.63 8.47 -7.11
CA ALA A 215 6.81 7.70 -8.33
C ALA A 215 5.72 6.61 -8.43
N HIS A 216 4.77 6.80 -9.33
CA HIS A 216 3.78 5.81 -9.68
C HIS A 216 4.31 4.90 -10.80
N VAL A 217 4.48 3.63 -10.48
CA VAL A 217 4.94 2.59 -11.41
C VAL A 217 3.76 1.71 -11.76
N HIS A 218 3.29 1.79 -13.00
CA HIS A 218 2.27 0.87 -13.51
C HIS A 218 2.93 -0.24 -14.31
N ALA A 219 3.08 -1.42 -13.69
CA ALA A 219 3.69 -2.60 -14.27
C ALA A 219 2.60 -3.57 -14.75
N SER A 220 2.30 -3.54 -16.05
CA SER A 220 1.44 -4.52 -16.71
C SER A 220 2.26 -5.60 -17.42
N PHE A 221 1.62 -6.68 -17.87
CA PHE A 221 2.29 -7.72 -18.67
C PHE A 221 2.73 -7.25 -20.05
N ASN A 222 2.20 -6.14 -20.57
CA ASN A 222 2.47 -5.67 -21.94
C ASN A 222 3.32 -4.41 -21.99
N ASN A 223 3.33 -3.62 -20.91
CA ASN A 223 3.96 -2.30 -20.86
C ASN A 223 4.21 -1.88 -19.41
N THR A 224 5.26 -1.09 -19.21
CA THR A 224 5.52 -0.39 -17.94
C THR A 224 5.43 1.11 -18.17
N ILE A 225 4.71 1.79 -17.30
CA ILE A 225 4.53 3.25 -17.32
C ILE A 225 5.06 3.78 -15.99
N VAL A 226 5.97 4.73 -16.05
CA VAL A 226 6.54 5.41 -14.88
C VAL A 226 6.08 6.86 -14.92
N THR A 227 5.41 7.31 -13.87
CA THR A 227 4.96 8.69 -13.73
C THR A 227 5.45 9.22 -12.40
N ILE A 228 6.17 10.34 -12.41
CA ILE A 228 6.59 11.01 -11.19
C ILE A 228 5.75 12.27 -11.00
N THR A 229 5.19 12.38 -9.80
CA THR A 229 4.28 13.45 -9.40
C THR A 229 4.82 14.16 -8.16
N ASP A 230 4.31 15.37 -7.90
CA ASP A 230 4.45 16.01 -6.60
C ASP A 230 3.52 15.34 -5.56
N ARG A 231 3.62 15.74 -4.29
CA ARG A 231 2.70 15.25 -3.24
C ARG A 231 1.23 15.62 -3.46
N GLN A 232 0.95 16.58 -4.34
CA GLN A 232 -0.41 17.01 -4.66
C GLN A 232 -1.01 16.21 -5.84
N GLY A 233 -0.21 15.35 -6.48
CA GLY A 233 -0.62 14.52 -7.63
C GLY A 233 -0.43 15.19 -8.99
N ASN A 234 0.22 16.34 -9.08
CA ASN A 234 0.55 16.97 -10.37
C ASN A 234 1.71 16.22 -11.04
N ALA A 235 1.52 15.80 -12.28
CA ALA A 235 2.54 15.08 -13.04
C ALA A 235 3.68 16.02 -13.49
N LEU A 236 4.88 15.73 -13.01
CA LEU A 236 6.12 16.45 -13.35
C LEU A 236 6.76 15.87 -14.61
N GLY A 237 6.72 14.55 -14.71
CA GLY A 237 7.22 13.80 -15.86
C GLY A 237 6.64 12.39 -15.89
N TRP A 238 6.50 11.85 -17.10
CA TRP A 238 6.12 10.46 -17.30
C TRP A 238 6.87 9.89 -18.49
N ALA A 239 7.16 8.59 -18.42
CA ALA A 239 7.78 7.84 -19.49
C ALA A 239 7.20 6.43 -19.53
N THR A 240 7.30 5.79 -20.69
CA THR A 240 6.79 4.43 -20.90
C THR A 240 7.79 3.62 -21.70
N SER A 241 7.76 2.30 -21.53
CA SER A 241 8.59 1.39 -22.34
C SER A 241 8.35 1.62 -23.84
N GLY A 242 7.10 1.88 -24.25
CA GLY A 242 6.77 2.24 -25.64
C GLY A 242 7.36 3.57 -26.10
N GLY A 243 7.30 4.62 -25.28
CA GLY A 243 7.87 5.94 -25.57
C GLY A 243 9.40 5.96 -25.59
N SER A 244 10.04 4.97 -24.95
CA SER A 244 11.48 4.73 -24.99
C SER A 244 11.96 3.96 -26.22
N GLY A 245 11.07 3.66 -27.18
CA GLY A 245 11.44 3.08 -28.48
C GLY A 245 11.27 1.57 -28.58
N PHE A 246 10.78 0.90 -27.54
CA PHE A 246 10.49 -0.52 -27.59
C PHE A 246 9.11 -0.78 -28.25
N ARG A 247 9.04 -1.74 -29.18
CA ARG A 247 7.81 -2.13 -29.88
C ARG A 247 7.51 -3.62 -29.71
N GLY A 248 6.23 -3.99 -29.82
CA GLY A 248 5.78 -5.38 -29.72
C GLY A 248 6.03 -6.00 -28.34
N SER A 249 6.42 -7.28 -28.32
CA SER A 249 6.76 -8.06 -27.13
C SER A 249 7.93 -7.48 -26.34
N ARG A 250 8.85 -6.75 -26.97
CA ARG A 250 10.00 -6.14 -26.28
C ARG A 250 9.61 -5.09 -25.24
N LYS A 251 8.37 -4.57 -25.27
CA LYS A 251 7.84 -3.60 -24.30
C LYS A 251 7.62 -4.17 -22.90
N SER A 252 7.36 -5.48 -22.79
CA SER A 252 7.11 -6.14 -21.51
C SER A 252 8.38 -6.54 -20.78
N THR A 253 9.54 -6.37 -21.39
CA THR A 253 10.80 -6.80 -20.79
C THR A 253 11.20 -5.89 -19.61
N PRO A 254 11.84 -6.45 -18.58
CA PRO A 254 12.36 -5.66 -17.45
C PRO A 254 13.38 -4.60 -17.90
N PHE A 255 14.17 -4.90 -18.94
CA PHE A 255 15.11 -3.94 -19.53
C PHE A 255 14.41 -2.71 -20.11
N ALA A 256 13.29 -2.89 -20.81
CA ALA A 256 12.52 -1.77 -21.33
C ALA A 256 11.94 -0.89 -20.19
N ALA A 257 11.57 -1.50 -19.07
CA ALA A 257 11.09 -0.78 -17.88
C ALA A 257 12.20 0.04 -17.19
N GLN A 258 13.44 -0.46 -17.19
CA GLN A 258 14.61 0.26 -16.70
C GLN A 258 14.86 1.54 -17.53
N ILE A 259 14.95 1.41 -18.86
CA ILE A 259 15.19 2.56 -19.75
C ILE A 259 14.05 3.59 -19.66
N ALA A 260 12.80 3.15 -19.47
CA ALA A 260 11.68 4.04 -19.21
C ALA A 260 11.84 4.83 -17.90
N ALA A 261 12.31 4.16 -16.84
CA ALA A 261 12.54 4.79 -15.53
C ALA A 261 13.68 5.80 -15.56
N GLU A 262 14.80 5.47 -16.22
CA GLU A 262 15.95 6.38 -16.41
C GLU A 262 15.55 7.64 -17.17
N ARG A 263 14.77 7.48 -18.25
CA ARG A 263 14.28 8.63 -19.02
C ARG A 263 13.31 9.51 -18.23
N CYS A 264 12.46 8.91 -17.39
CA CYS A 264 11.62 9.66 -16.47
C CYS A 264 12.47 10.43 -15.45
N ALA A 265 13.53 9.80 -14.94
CA ALA A 265 14.46 10.42 -13.99
C ALA A 265 15.14 11.66 -14.57
N GLU A 266 15.59 11.62 -15.83
CA GLU A 266 16.20 12.77 -16.49
C GLU A 266 15.25 13.97 -16.60
N ILE A 267 13.99 13.73 -17.00
CA ILE A 267 12.97 14.79 -17.11
C ILE A 267 12.73 15.45 -15.74
N VAL A 268 12.81 14.64 -14.68
CA VAL A 268 12.44 15.04 -13.32
C VAL A 268 13.61 15.67 -12.56
N LYS A 269 14.86 15.37 -12.93
CA LYS A 269 16.07 15.99 -12.35
C LYS A 269 16.03 17.52 -12.44
N ASP A 270 15.47 18.06 -13.52
CA ASP A 270 15.28 19.50 -13.71
C ASP A 270 14.43 20.19 -12.63
N TYR A 271 13.56 19.44 -11.94
CA TYR A 271 12.66 19.96 -10.90
C TYR A 271 13.26 19.85 -9.49
N GLY A 272 14.44 19.25 -9.34
CA GLY A 272 15.17 19.19 -8.07
C GLY A 272 14.70 18.15 -7.05
N ILE A 273 13.97 17.12 -7.48
CA ILE A 273 13.49 16.06 -6.58
C ILE A 273 14.68 15.24 -6.06
N LYS A 274 14.74 15.07 -4.73
CA LYS A 274 15.76 14.25 -4.07
C LYS A 274 15.17 13.01 -3.40
N ASN A 275 13.98 13.14 -2.80
CA ASN A 275 13.30 12.04 -2.14
C ASN A 275 12.13 11.55 -2.99
N LEU A 276 12.04 10.23 -3.17
CA LEU A 276 10.90 9.59 -3.84
C LEU A 276 10.24 8.55 -2.93
N GLU A 277 8.92 8.57 -2.89
CA GLU A 277 8.10 7.45 -2.46
C GLU A 277 7.65 6.68 -3.70
N VAL A 278 7.79 5.35 -3.70
CA VAL A 278 7.46 4.52 -4.86
C VAL A 278 6.17 3.76 -4.60
N MET A 279 5.19 3.96 -5.47
CA MET A 279 3.92 3.24 -5.48
C MET A 279 3.84 2.35 -6.72
N VAL A 280 3.86 1.04 -6.54
CA VAL A 280 3.79 0.09 -7.66
C VAL A 280 2.39 -0.47 -7.82
N LYS A 281 1.88 -0.49 -9.06
CA LYS A 281 0.59 -1.03 -9.44
C LYS A 281 0.75 -2.08 -10.53
N GLY A 282 0.32 -3.29 -10.24
CA GLY A 282 0.21 -4.39 -11.19
C GLY A 282 1.30 -5.46 -11.06
N PRO A 283 1.06 -6.66 -11.62
CA PRO A 283 1.92 -7.83 -11.46
C PRO A 283 3.03 -7.94 -12.51
N GLY A 284 3.18 -6.95 -13.41
CA GLY A 284 4.10 -7.04 -14.54
C GLY A 284 5.59 -7.13 -14.14
N PRO A 285 6.44 -7.72 -15.01
CA PRO A 285 7.86 -7.97 -14.70
C PRO A 285 8.71 -6.70 -14.54
N GLY A 286 8.23 -5.53 -14.97
CA GLY A 286 8.95 -4.25 -14.87
C GLY A 286 8.99 -3.63 -13.46
N ARG A 287 8.34 -4.26 -12.47
CA ARG A 287 8.18 -3.72 -11.11
C ARG A 287 9.50 -3.44 -10.39
N GLU A 288 10.35 -4.45 -10.26
CA GLU A 288 11.64 -4.30 -9.58
C GLU A 288 12.64 -3.51 -10.40
N SER A 289 12.66 -3.70 -11.72
CA SER A 289 13.59 -3.04 -12.63
C SER A 289 13.44 -1.53 -12.59
N THR A 290 12.20 -1.01 -12.52
CA THR A 290 11.95 0.42 -12.36
C THR A 290 12.44 0.96 -11.02
N ILE A 291 12.23 0.23 -9.90
CA ILE A 291 12.70 0.65 -8.57
C ILE A 291 14.24 0.74 -8.56
N ARG A 292 14.91 -0.30 -9.07
CA ARG A 292 16.37 -0.33 -9.15
C ARG A 292 16.93 0.81 -10.00
N ALA A 293 16.29 1.09 -11.14
CA ALA A 293 16.68 2.17 -12.04
C ALA A 293 16.52 3.55 -11.38
N LEU A 294 15.42 3.79 -10.65
CA LEU A 294 15.21 5.05 -9.92
C LEU A 294 16.23 5.24 -8.78
N ASN A 295 16.60 4.16 -8.09
CA ASN A 295 17.66 4.20 -7.08
C ASN A 295 19.03 4.51 -7.72
N ALA A 296 19.36 3.85 -8.83
CA ALA A 296 20.59 4.08 -9.57
C ALA A 296 20.67 5.51 -10.18
N ALA A 297 19.52 6.11 -10.51
CA ALA A 297 19.45 7.47 -11.02
C ALA A 297 19.76 8.56 -9.98
N GLY A 298 19.88 8.19 -8.70
CA GLY A 298 20.29 9.07 -7.59
C GLY A 298 19.16 9.58 -6.71
N PHE A 299 17.93 9.05 -6.83
CA PHE A 299 16.84 9.40 -5.93
C PHE A 299 16.89 8.57 -4.65
N ARG A 300 16.69 9.22 -3.51
CA ARG A 300 16.56 8.53 -2.21
C ARG A 300 15.15 7.97 -2.07
N ILE A 301 15.03 6.64 -2.20
CA ILE A 301 13.76 5.93 -2.04
C ILE A 301 13.43 5.84 -0.54
N THR A 302 12.31 6.43 -0.14
CA THR A 302 11.85 6.48 1.25
C THR A 302 10.97 5.29 1.62
N ASN A 303 10.02 4.96 0.75
CA ASN A 303 9.04 3.91 0.97
C ASN A 303 8.68 3.23 -0.36
N ILE A 304 8.40 1.93 -0.31
CA ILE A 304 7.96 1.13 -1.45
C ILE A 304 6.63 0.49 -1.07
N THR A 305 5.55 0.93 -1.72
CA THR A 305 4.20 0.41 -1.47
C THR A 305 3.63 -0.27 -2.70
N ASP A 306 2.95 -1.41 -2.48
CA ASP A 306 2.13 -2.03 -3.50
C ASP A 306 0.71 -1.48 -3.43
N VAL A 307 0.27 -0.83 -4.52
CA VAL A 307 -1.09 -0.29 -4.68
C VAL A 307 -1.86 -1.06 -5.77
N THR A 308 -1.47 -2.31 -6.03
CA THR A 308 -2.21 -3.20 -6.94
C THR A 308 -3.64 -3.39 -6.43
N PRO A 309 -4.68 -3.01 -7.21
CA PRO A 309 -6.06 -3.10 -6.76
C PRO A 309 -6.49 -4.56 -6.68
N ILE A 310 -6.89 -5.01 -5.48
CA ILE A 310 -7.50 -6.32 -5.26
C ILE A 310 -9.02 -6.17 -5.34
N PRO A 311 -9.69 -6.76 -6.35
CA PRO A 311 -11.14 -6.65 -6.46
C PRO A 311 -11.85 -7.56 -5.44
N HIS A 312 -12.84 -7.02 -4.72
CA HIS A 312 -13.69 -7.79 -3.81
C HIS A 312 -14.98 -8.21 -4.51
N ASN A 313 -14.95 -9.33 -5.26
CA ASN A 313 -16.10 -9.87 -6.01
C ASN A 313 -16.84 -8.79 -6.84
N GLY A 314 -16.06 -7.97 -7.55
CA GLY A 314 -16.57 -6.86 -8.37
C GLY A 314 -17.08 -7.31 -9.73
N CYS A 315 -16.56 -6.71 -10.81
CA CYS A 315 -16.93 -7.11 -12.16
C CYS A 315 -16.46 -8.55 -12.45
N ARG A 316 -17.30 -9.34 -13.12
CA ARG A 316 -16.92 -10.67 -13.60
C ARG A 316 -15.68 -10.53 -14.51
N PRO A 317 -14.60 -11.30 -14.28
CA PRO A 317 -13.43 -11.25 -15.16
C PRO A 317 -13.82 -11.70 -16.59
N PRO A 318 -13.14 -11.19 -17.61
CA PRO A 318 -13.36 -11.63 -18.99
C PRO A 318 -13.17 -13.14 -19.11
N LYS A 319 -13.87 -13.77 -20.05
CA LYS A 319 -13.77 -15.22 -20.29
C LYS A 319 -12.31 -15.60 -20.50
N LYS A 320 -11.88 -16.72 -19.90
CA LYS A 320 -10.54 -17.27 -20.09
C LYS A 320 -10.26 -17.41 -21.59
N ARG A 321 -9.18 -16.78 -22.05
CA ARG A 321 -8.77 -16.86 -23.45
C ARG A 321 -8.44 -18.33 -23.78
N ARG A 322 -9.02 -18.83 -24.86
CA ARG A 322 -8.66 -20.13 -25.46
C ARG A 322 -7.46 -19.84 -26.35
N VAL A 323 -6.29 -20.35 -25.98
CA VAL A 323 -5.03 -20.20 -26.71
C VAL A 323 -4.54 -21.58 -27.06
#